data_AF-A0A354IRK1-F1
#
_entry.id   AF-A0A354IRK1-F1
#
_cell.length_a   1.000
_cell.length_b   1.000
_cell.length_c   1.000
_cell.angle_alpha   90.00
_cell.angle_beta   90.00
_cell.angle_gamma   90.00
#
_symmetry.space_group_name_H-M   'P 1'
#
loop_
_entity.id
_entity.type
_entity.pdbx_description
1 polymer ?
#
loop_
_entity_poly.entity_id
_entity_poly.type
_entity_poly.pdbx_seq_one_letter_code
_entity_poly.pdbx_strand_id
1 'polypeptide(L)'
;SFIKGKNGKKVSEYFRDFIGCQEGVDAPGETRTLLKAFSDFVESEDLPEEQAREKTKTLVGYASGQAKLGEPITLEELSGLIDEERPKAFYEHIRNKDYGMAPEFPADKRTLSQFQRFTGRAEGLSISFEAHLLGSKIEYDEGRDMLIIRQLPTQLKDQLKRRQD
;
A
#
# COMPACT_ATOMS: atom_id res chain seq x y z
N SER A 1 23.58 31.55 3.63
CA SER A 1 22.89 32.64 4.35
C SER A 1 21.47 32.78 3.86
N PHE A 2 20.50 32.58 4.75
CA PHE A 2 19.07 32.64 4.47
C PHE A 2 18.59 34.10 4.53
N ILE A 3 18.16 34.67 3.40
CA ILE A 3 17.44 35.94 3.40
C ILE A 3 15.94 35.62 3.41
N LYS A 4 15.34 35.77 4.59
CA LYS A 4 13.89 35.64 4.81
C LYS A 4 13.21 36.92 4.31
N GLY A 5 12.75 36.92 3.07
CA GLY A 5 11.92 37.98 2.51
C GLY A 5 10.51 37.98 3.11
N LYS A 6 10.12 39.09 3.73
CA LYS A 6 8.75 39.38 4.17
C LYS A 6 7.82 39.42 2.95
N ASN A 7 7.18 38.29 2.62
CA ASN A 7 5.91 38.12 1.88
C ASN A 7 5.83 36.70 1.27
N GLY A 8 5.89 35.68 2.13
CA GLY A 8 5.96 34.26 1.77
C GLY A 8 4.67 33.63 1.22
N LYS A 9 3.86 34.38 0.46
CA LYS A 9 2.62 33.86 -0.16
C LYS A 9 2.60 33.90 -1.68
N LYS A 10 3.58 34.49 -2.36
CA LYS A 10 3.55 34.66 -3.83
C LYS A 10 4.61 33.90 -4.62
N VAL A 11 5.52 33.18 -3.96
CA VAL A 11 6.56 32.42 -4.68
C VAL A 11 6.17 30.95 -4.91
N SER A 12 5.23 30.41 -4.11
CA SER A 12 4.78 29.02 -4.30
C SER A 12 3.85 28.82 -5.50
N GLU A 13 3.20 29.89 -5.99
CA GLU A 13 2.31 29.79 -7.16
C GLU A 13 3.09 29.78 -8.49
N TYR A 14 4.22 30.46 -8.58
CA TYR A 14 5.06 30.40 -9.81
C TYR A 14 5.83 29.08 -9.97
N PHE A 15 6.04 28.31 -8.90
CA PHE A 15 6.57 26.94 -9.01
C PHE A 15 5.53 25.94 -9.51
N ARG A 16 4.22 26.23 -9.39
CA ARG A 16 3.14 25.38 -9.90
C ARG A 16 3.01 25.46 -11.43
N ASP A 17 3.26 26.64 -12.01
CA ASP A 17 3.10 26.87 -13.45
C ASP A 17 4.31 26.45 -14.31
N PHE A 18 5.49 26.20 -13.71
CA PHE A 18 6.66 25.71 -14.46
C PHE A 18 6.73 24.18 -14.53
N ILE A 19 5.99 23.46 -13.68
CA ILE A 19 5.90 21.98 -13.67
C ILE A 19 4.42 21.58 -13.63
N GLY A 20 3.66 21.93 -14.67
CA GLY A 20 2.41 21.28 -15.10
C GLY A 20 1.48 20.70 -14.02
N CYS A 21 1.34 21.34 -12.85
CA CYS A 21 0.53 20.82 -11.77
C CYS A 21 -0.93 21.16 -12.06
N GLN A 22 -1.58 20.31 -12.84
CA GLN A 22 -3.01 20.06 -12.67
C GLN A 22 -3.30 19.85 -11.18
N GLU A 23 -4.49 20.29 -10.73
CA GLU A 23 -4.98 20.11 -9.35
C GLU A 23 -4.50 18.78 -8.78
N GLY A 24 -3.69 18.84 -7.72
CA GLY A 24 -2.95 17.69 -7.24
C GLY A 24 -3.92 16.58 -6.82
N VAL A 25 -4.02 15.54 -7.64
CA VAL A 25 -4.71 14.30 -7.30
C VAL A 25 -4.16 13.80 -5.96
N ASP A 26 -5.04 13.52 -5.01
CA ASP A 26 -4.67 12.97 -3.70
C ASP A 26 -4.18 11.53 -3.88
N ALA A 27 -2.92 11.38 -4.31
CA ALA A 27 -2.30 10.07 -4.58
C ALA A 27 -2.44 9.09 -3.40
N PRO A 28 -2.19 9.52 -2.14
CA PRO A 28 -2.49 8.67 -0.98
C PRO A 28 -3.97 8.31 -0.85
N GLY A 29 -4.88 9.26 -1.05
CA GLY A 29 -6.33 9.02 -1.02
C GLY A 29 -6.77 7.99 -2.06
N GLU A 30 -6.45 8.21 -3.33
CA GLU A 30 -6.76 7.30 -4.44
C GLU A 30 -6.16 5.91 -4.22
N THR A 31 -4.90 5.82 -3.78
CA THR A 31 -4.26 4.53 -3.49
C THR A 31 -4.99 3.79 -2.36
N ARG A 32 -5.47 4.47 -1.30
CA ARG A 32 -6.26 3.83 -0.24
C ARG A 32 -7.61 3.34 -0.78
N THR A 33 -8.28 4.16 -1.57
CA THR A 33 -9.57 3.80 -2.17
C THR A 33 -9.43 2.61 -3.11
N LEU A 34 -8.35 2.55 -3.90
CA LEU A 34 -8.03 1.40 -4.75
C LEU A 34 -7.88 0.12 -3.94
N LEU A 35 -7.08 0.16 -2.87
CA LEU A 35 -6.82 -1.01 -2.03
C LEU A 35 -8.09 -1.49 -1.34
N LYS A 36 -8.95 -0.57 -0.88
CA LYS A 36 -10.25 -0.91 -0.34
C LYS A 36 -11.15 -1.56 -1.39
N ALA A 37 -11.27 -0.95 -2.57
CA ALA A 37 -12.11 -1.50 -3.65
C ALA A 37 -11.63 -2.89 -4.09
N PHE A 38 -10.32 -3.14 -4.04
CA PHE A 38 -9.74 -4.44 -4.30
C PHE A 38 -10.09 -5.47 -3.22
N SER A 39 -9.99 -5.13 -1.94
CA SER A 39 -10.45 -6.00 -0.86
C SER A 39 -11.93 -6.36 -1.02
N ASP A 40 -12.79 -5.36 -1.28
CA ASP A 40 -14.22 -5.55 -1.49
C ASP A 40 -14.52 -6.40 -2.75
N PHE A 41 -13.67 -6.35 -3.77
CA PHE A 41 -13.77 -7.18 -4.97
C PHE A 41 -13.43 -8.64 -4.68
N VAL A 42 -12.29 -8.89 -4.02
CA VAL A 42 -11.87 -10.24 -3.63
C VAL A 42 -12.91 -10.91 -2.73
N GLU A 43 -13.47 -10.16 -1.78
CA GLU A 43 -14.56 -10.64 -0.91
C GLU A 43 -15.84 -10.94 -1.70
N SER A 44 -16.20 -10.11 -2.68
CA SER A 44 -17.42 -10.32 -3.48
C SER A 44 -17.34 -11.52 -4.43
N GLU A 45 -16.13 -11.91 -4.83
CA GLU A 45 -15.89 -13.05 -5.73
C GLU A 45 -15.72 -14.38 -4.96
N ASP A 46 -15.74 -14.35 -3.61
CA ASP A 46 -15.53 -15.51 -2.73
C ASP A 46 -14.30 -16.35 -3.14
N LEU A 47 -13.20 -15.64 -3.45
CA LEU A 47 -12.00 -16.28 -4.00
C LEU A 47 -11.28 -17.11 -2.94
N PRO A 48 -10.76 -18.30 -3.32
CA PRO A 48 -9.84 -19.04 -2.48
C PRO A 48 -8.63 -18.19 -2.07
N GLU A 49 -8.13 -18.40 -0.86
CA GLU A 49 -7.04 -17.60 -0.26
C GLU A 49 -5.81 -17.49 -1.17
N GLU A 50 -5.42 -18.57 -1.84
CA GLU A 50 -4.29 -18.56 -2.78
C GLU A 50 -4.54 -17.65 -3.98
N GLN A 51 -5.74 -17.67 -4.58
CA GLN A 51 -6.08 -16.78 -5.70
C GLN A 51 -6.17 -15.32 -5.26
N ALA A 52 -6.76 -15.06 -4.09
CA ALA A 52 -6.79 -13.73 -3.48
C ALA A 52 -5.37 -13.18 -3.28
N ARG A 53 -4.45 -14.03 -2.79
CA ARG A 53 -3.05 -13.67 -2.57
C ARG A 53 -2.32 -13.39 -3.88
N GLU A 54 -2.53 -14.19 -4.92
CA GLU A 54 -1.95 -13.95 -6.25
C GLU A 54 -2.43 -12.63 -6.85
N LYS A 55 -3.74 -12.36 -6.86
CA LYS A 55 -4.30 -11.09 -7.34
C LYS A 55 -3.79 -9.90 -6.53
N THR A 56 -3.65 -10.05 -5.21
CA THR A 56 -3.07 -9.02 -4.33
C THR A 56 -1.63 -8.71 -4.72
N LYS A 57 -0.83 -9.76 -4.98
CA LYS A 57 0.56 -9.62 -5.42
C LYS A 57 0.63 -8.90 -6.77
N THR A 58 -0.27 -9.20 -7.70
CA THR A 58 -0.34 -8.52 -8.99
C THR A 58 -0.67 -7.04 -8.84
N LEU A 59 -1.71 -6.70 -8.06
CA LEU A 59 -2.06 -5.30 -7.81
C LEU A 59 -0.89 -4.53 -7.24
N VAL A 60 -0.28 -5.04 -6.17
CA VAL A 60 0.80 -4.31 -5.52
C VAL A 60 2.07 -4.27 -6.38
N GLY A 61 2.33 -5.33 -7.15
CA GLY A 61 3.43 -5.38 -8.11
C GLY A 61 3.31 -4.30 -9.18
N TYR A 62 2.15 -4.20 -9.82
CA TYR A 62 1.86 -3.16 -10.81
C TYR A 62 1.94 -1.76 -10.18
N ALA A 63 1.21 -1.51 -9.09
CA ALA A 63 1.17 -0.20 -8.45
C ALA A 63 2.55 0.27 -7.97
N SER A 64 3.37 -0.65 -7.45
CA SER A 64 4.75 -0.36 -7.05
C SER A 64 5.67 -0.09 -8.25
N GLY A 65 5.44 -0.78 -9.37
CA GLY A 65 6.09 -0.54 -10.66
C GLY A 65 5.81 0.87 -11.17
N GLN A 66 4.54 1.24 -11.28
CA GLN A 66 4.10 2.58 -11.69
C GLN A 66 4.70 3.66 -10.78
N ALA A 67 4.64 3.45 -9.46
CA ALA A 67 5.24 4.38 -8.51
C ALA A 67 6.76 4.54 -8.71
N LYS A 68 7.48 3.46 -9.06
CA LYS A 68 8.92 3.48 -9.31
C LYS A 68 9.25 4.24 -10.59
N LEU A 69 8.45 4.07 -11.63
CA LEU A 69 8.61 4.74 -12.93
C LEU A 69 8.13 6.20 -12.90
N GLY A 70 7.31 6.57 -11.91
CA GLY A 70 6.65 7.87 -11.88
C GLY A 70 5.46 7.95 -12.84
N GLU A 71 4.93 6.79 -13.24
CA GLU A 71 3.79 6.67 -14.13
C GLU A 71 2.48 6.53 -13.32
N PRO A 72 1.33 6.94 -13.89
CA PRO A 72 0.05 6.74 -13.25
C PRO A 72 -0.37 5.27 -13.25
N ILE A 73 -1.16 4.88 -12.26
CA ILE A 73 -1.97 3.67 -12.28
C ILE A 73 -3.15 3.93 -13.20
N THR A 74 -3.43 3.02 -14.12
CA THR A 74 -4.70 3.03 -14.88
C THR A 74 -5.59 1.89 -14.39
N LEU A 75 -6.86 2.19 -14.10
CA LEU A 75 -7.78 1.17 -13.59
C LEU A 75 -8.08 0.07 -14.63
N GLU A 76 -8.06 0.41 -15.91
CA GLU A 76 -8.32 -0.52 -17.01
C GLU A 76 -7.18 -1.53 -17.18
N GLU A 77 -5.92 -1.06 -17.21
CA GLU A 77 -4.75 -1.96 -17.29
C GLU A 77 -4.66 -2.82 -16.03
N LEU A 78 -4.82 -2.23 -14.85
CA LEU A 78 -4.80 -2.96 -13.59
C LEU A 78 -5.87 -4.06 -13.55
N SER A 79 -7.08 -3.76 -14.03
CA SER A 79 -8.15 -4.76 -14.11
C SER A 79 -7.77 -5.92 -15.03
N GLY A 80 -7.16 -5.64 -16.18
CA GLY A 80 -6.64 -6.66 -17.10
C GLY A 80 -5.55 -7.54 -16.49
N LEU A 81 -4.67 -6.95 -15.67
CA LEU A 81 -3.60 -7.68 -14.97
C LEU A 81 -4.15 -8.55 -13.82
N ILE A 82 -5.18 -8.08 -13.11
CA ILE A 82 -5.80 -8.81 -11.99
C ILE A 82 -6.57 -10.05 -12.47
N ASP A 83 -7.19 -9.99 -13.64
CA ASP A 83 -7.99 -11.09 -14.17
C ASP A 83 -7.88 -11.12 -15.70
N GLU A 84 -6.91 -11.89 -16.21
CA GLU A 84 -6.68 -12.01 -17.67
C GLU A 84 -7.86 -12.66 -18.40
N GLU A 85 -8.63 -13.51 -17.72
CA GLU A 85 -9.82 -14.17 -18.29
C GLU A 85 -11.02 -13.21 -18.35
N ARG A 86 -11.16 -12.35 -17.34
CA ARG A 86 -12.22 -11.33 -17.23
C ARG A 86 -11.60 -9.95 -17.02
N PRO A 87 -10.93 -9.37 -18.05
CA PRO A 87 -10.12 -8.16 -17.91
C PRO A 87 -10.89 -6.91 -17.48
N LYS A 88 -12.23 -6.92 -17.58
CA LYS A 88 -13.09 -5.82 -17.15
C LYS A 88 -13.71 -6.02 -15.76
N ALA A 89 -13.60 -7.19 -15.15
CA ALA A 89 -14.34 -7.53 -13.92
C ALA A 89 -14.04 -6.56 -12.78
N PHE A 90 -12.76 -6.28 -12.53
CA PHE A 90 -12.37 -5.36 -11.46
C PHE A 90 -12.70 -3.90 -11.78
N TYR A 91 -12.49 -3.47 -13.03
CA TYR A 91 -12.87 -2.13 -13.50
C TYR A 91 -14.38 -1.89 -13.35
N GLU A 92 -15.22 -2.83 -13.80
CA GLU A 92 -16.66 -2.75 -13.67
C GLU A 92 -17.11 -2.80 -12.21
N HIS A 93 -16.45 -3.60 -11.36
CA HIS A 93 -16.70 -3.59 -9.92
C HIS A 93 -16.51 -2.20 -9.31
N ILE A 94 -15.42 -1.51 -9.67
CA ILE A 94 -15.15 -0.15 -9.21
C ILE A 94 -16.23 0.83 -9.71
N ARG A 95 -16.58 0.75 -11.00
CA ARG A 95 -17.57 1.66 -11.59
C ARG A 95 -18.97 1.46 -11.04
N ASN A 96 -19.38 0.22 -10.81
CA ASN A 96 -20.72 -0.12 -10.33
C ASN A 96 -20.95 0.28 -8.87
N LYS A 97 -19.90 0.27 -8.04
CA LYS A 97 -19.97 0.65 -6.62
C LYS A 97 -19.66 2.12 -6.34
N ASP A 98 -19.35 2.90 -7.39
CA ASP A 98 -19.07 4.34 -7.33
C ASP A 98 -18.09 4.74 -6.22
N TYR A 99 -16.87 4.19 -6.26
CA TYR A 99 -15.81 4.57 -5.32
C TYR A 99 -15.28 6.01 -5.53
N GLY A 100 -15.78 6.75 -6.53
CA GLY A 100 -15.34 8.11 -6.84
C GLY A 100 -13.89 8.20 -7.33
N MET A 101 -13.28 7.09 -7.77
CA MET A 101 -11.89 7.06 -8.23
C MET A 101 -11.74 7.63 -9.63
N ALA A 102 -10.68 8.41 -9.83
CA ALA A 102 -10.22 8.80 -11.14
C ALA A 102 -9.87 7.54 -11.99
N PRO A 103 -10.09 7.57 -13.32
CA PRO A 103 -9.69 6.47 -14.20
C PRO A 103 -8.18 6.20 -14.18
N GLU A 104 -7.39 7.24 -13.90
CA GLU A 104 -5.95 7.20 -13.75
C GLU A 104 -5.51 8.13 -12.60
N PHE A 105 -4.49 7.71 -11.84
CA PHE A 105 -3.96 8.49 -10.73
C PHE A 105 -2.52 8.08 -10.38
N PRO A 106 -1.70 8.98 -9.82
CA PRO A 106 -0.37 8.63 -9.34
C PRO A 106 -0.43 7.61 -8.19
N ALA A 107 0.48 6.63 -8.21
CA ALA A 107 0.62 5.66 -7.13
C ALA A 107 1.35 6.26 -5.90
N ASP A 108 0.83 6.02 -4.68
CA ASP A 108 1.53 6.40 -3.46
C ASP A 108 2.30 5.23 -2.81
N LYS A 109 3.64 5.29 -2.90
CA LYS A 109 4.55 4.25 -2.36
C LYS A 109 4.34 3.99 -0.87
N ARG A 110 4.08 5.06 -0.10
CA ARG A 110 3.94 4.96 1.35
C ARG A 110 2.69 4.17 1.71
N THR A 111 1.57 4.47 1.06
CA THR A 111 0.29 3.78 1.26
C THR A 111 0.38 2.32 0.84
N LEU A 112 1.00 2.02 -0.32
CA LEU A 112 1.24 0.64 -0.75
C LEU A 112 2.08 -0.14 0.26
N SER A 113 3.15 0.48 0.79
CA SER A 113 4.01 -0.15 1.80
C SER A 113 3.27 -0.41 3.11
N GLN A 114 2.39 0.50 3.54
CA GLN A 114 1.55 0.33 4.73
C GLN A 114 0.52 -0.78 4.55
N PHE A 115 -0.02 -0.95 3.35
CA PHE A 115 -0.94 -2.04 3.04
C PHE A 115 -0.27 -3.41 3.10
N GLN A 116 0.96 -3.53 2.57
CA GLN A 116 1.68 -4.80 2.58
C GLN A 116 2.19 -5.21 3.97
N ARG A 117 2.41 -4.26 4.87
CA ARG A 117 3.20 -4.50 6.09
C ARG A 117 2.64 -3.76 7.30
N PHE A 118 2.55 -4.49 8.41
CA PHE A 118 2.47 -3.87 9.72
C PHE A 118 3.83 -3.28 10.09
N THR A 119 3.83 -2.08 10.67
CA THR A 119 5.04 -1.41 11.17
C THR A 119 4.75 -0.73 12.50
N GLY A 120 5.69 -0.82 13.45
CA GLY A 120 5.60 -0.18 14.76
C GLY A 120 6.98 0.17 15.29
N ARG A 121 7.10 1.32 15.96
CA ARG A 121 8.34 1.77 16.61
C ARG A 121 8.04 2.38 17.97
N ALA A 122 8.77 1.96 19.00
CA ALA A 122 8.68 2.49 20.35
C ALA A 122 9.99 2.22 21.10
N GLU A 123 10.55 3.20 21.83
CA GLU A 123 11.65 3.03 22.80
C GLU A 123 12.72 1.95 22.47
N GLY A 124 13.39 2.06 21.32
CA GLY A 124 14.44 1.11 20.91
C GLY A 124 13.95 -0.20 20.27
N LEU A 125 12.64 -0.41 20.19
CA LEU A 125 11.96 -1.47 19.44
C LEU A 125 11.50 -0.96 18.07
N SER A 126 11.80 -1.73 17.02
CA SER A 126 11.29 -1.51 15.66
C SER A 126 10.82 -2.84 15.09
N ILE A 127 9.52 -2.94 14.82
CA ILE A 127 8.89 -4.15 14.28
C ILE A 127 8.34 -3.84 12.88
N SER A 128 8.59 -4.74 11.93
CA SER A 128 7.92 -4.73 10.63
C SER A 128 7.78 -6.13 10.06
N PHE A 129 6.58 -6.49 9.63
CA PHE A 129 6.29 -7.79 9.02
C PHE A 129 5.18 -7.66 7.98
N GLU A 130 5.13 -8.62 7.04
CA GLU A 130 4.09 -8.63 6.00
C GLU A 130 2.74 -9.02 6.57
N ALA A 131 1.66 -8.38 6.10
CA ALA A 131 0.32 -8.57 6.64
C ALA A 131 -0.13 -10.04 6.61
N HIS A 132 0.24 -10.79 5.56
CA HIS A 132 -0.09 -12.21 5.41
C HIS A 132 0.55 -13.13 6.49
N LEU A 133 1.52 -12.63 7.26
CA LEU A 133 2.11 -13.38 8.37
C LEU A 133 1.25 -13.35 9.63
N LEU A 134 0.31 -12.41 9.74
CA LEU A 134 -0.64 -12.35 10.85
C LEU A 134 -1.62 -13.53 10.76
N GLY A 135 -1.85 -14.22 11.87
CA GLY A 135 -2.65 -15.45 11.95
C GLY A 135 -1.89 -16.73 11.57
N SER A 136 -0.70 -16.62 10.97
CA SER A 136 0.15 -17.77 10.61
C SER A 136 1.42 -17.85 11.47
N LYS A 137 2.41 -17.01 11.19
CA LYS A 137 3.67 -16.95 11.97
C LYS A 137 3.63 -15.91 13.07
N ILE A 138 2.73 -14.95 12.97
CA ILE A 138 2.60 -13.84 13.90
C ILE A 138 1.18 -13.85 14.44
N GLU A 139 1.04 -13.80 15.76
CA GLU A 139 -0.26 -13.74 16.43
C GLU A 139 -0.31 -12.48 17.28
N TYR A 140 -1.43 -11.77 17.23
CA TYR A 140 -1.71 -10.68 18.14
C TYR A 140 -2.72 -11.15 19.19
N ASP A 141 -2.32 -11.12 20.44
CA ASP A 141 -3.17 -11.36 21.61
C ASP A 141 -3.60 -10.01 22.16
N GLU A 142 -4.78 -9.55 21.74
CA GLU A 142 -5.36 -8.27 22.16
C GLU A 142 -5.62 -8.23 23.68
N GLY A 143 -6.02 -9.36 24.28
CA GLY A 143 -6.35 -9.42 25.70
C GLY A 143 -5.16 -9.19 26.63
N ARG A 144 -3.94 -9.43 26.13
CA ARG A 144 -2.68 -9.21 26.87
C ARG A 144 -1.80 -8.14 26.26
N ASP A 145 -2.24 -7.51 25.17
CA ASP A 145 -1.46 -6.61 24.33
C ASP A 145 -0.08 -7.19 23.95
N MET A 146 -0.07 -8.41 23.42
CA MET A 146 1.16 -9.12 23.05
C MET A 146 1.20 -9.48 21.57
N LEU A 147 2.36 -9.30 20.95
CA LEU A 147 2.67 -9.84 19.64
C LEU A 147 3.56 -11.08 19.77
N ILE A 148 3.04 -12.24 19.39
CA ILE A 148 3.75 -13.53 19.44
C ILE A 148 4.34 -13.82 18.07
N ILE A 149 5.67 -13.99 18.00
CA ILE A 149 6.36 -14.36 16.76
C ILE A 149 6.79 -15.82 16.86
N ARG A 150 6.14 -16.69 16.09
CA ARG A 150 6.51 -18.10 15.94
C ARG A 150 7.64 -18.22 14.93
N GLN A 151 8.50 -19.23 15.13
CA GLN A 151 9.64 -19.52 14.24
C GLN A 151 10.55 -18.29 13.99
N LEU A 152 11.12 -17.76 15.08
CA LEU A 152 12.00 -16.59 15.01
C LEU A 152 13.09 -16.74 13.93
N PRO A 153 13.44 -15.64 13.22
CA PRO A 153 14.56 -15.64 12.28
C PRO A 153 15.84 -16.17 12.93
N THR A 154 16.58 -17.02 12.22
CA THR A 154 17.78 -17.70 12.74
C THR A 154 18.75 -16.73 13.40
N GLN A 155 18.99 -15.57 12.76
CA GLN A 155 19.88 -14.55 13.29
C GLN A 155 19.43 -14.01 14.66
N LEU A 156 18.13 -13.75 14.84
CA LEU A 156 17.60 -13.29 16.12
C LEU A 156 17.65 -14.40 17.17
N LYS A 157 17.30 -15.63 16.77
CA LYS A 157 17.38 -16.82 17.64
C LYS A 157 18.81 -17.04 18.16
N ASP A 158 19.81 -16.90 17.31
CA ASP A 158 21.22 -17.07 17.68
C ASP A 158 21.71 -15.95 18.61
N GLN A 159 21.30 -14.70 18.35
CA GLN A 159 21.62 -13.57 19.25
C GLN A 159 21.03 -13.76 20.64
N LEU A 160 19.80 -14.29 20.74
CA LEU A 160 19.15 -14.57 22.03
C LEU A 160 19.85 -15.70 22.79
N LYS A 161 20.23 -16.79 22.10
CA LYS A 161 20.94 -17.92 22.71
C LYS A 161 22.30 -17.53 23.28
N ARG A 162 23.10 -16.75 22.54
CA ARG A 162 24.43 -16.29 22.98
C ARG A 162 24.42 -15.43 24.24
N ARG A 163 23.27 -14.87 24.63
CA ARG A 163 23.12 -14.09 25.87
C ARG A 163 22.62 -14.93 27.06
N GLN A 164 22.23 -16.18 26.82
CA GLN A 164 21.85 -17.12 27.88
C GLN A 164 23.05 -17.94 28.38
N ASP A 165 24.14 -17.98 27.62
CA ASP A 165 25.46 -18.48 28.03
C ASP A 165 26.25 -17.40 28.78
#